data_AF-A0A7C5DCH2-F1
#
_entry.id   AF-A0A7C5DCH2-F1
#
_cell.length_a   1.000
_cell.length_b   1.000
_cell.length_c   1.000
_cell.angle_alpha   90.00
_cell.angle_beta   90.00
_cell.angle_gamma   90.00
#
_symmetry.space_group_name_H-M   'P 1'
#
loop_
_entity.id
_entity.type
_entity.pdbx_description
1 polymer ?
#
loop_
_entity_poly.entity_id
_entity_poly.type
_entity_poly.pdbx_seq_one_letter_code
_entity_poly.pdbx_strand_id
1 'polypeptide(L)'
;YRKINDGEYFHLSAPVGYNVRKGTPLYFKNIKVGQVEYMNVSLDGTSIDFIVFVEKFYVPYVHNDSKFWVSSALDVDVSNGRLDVNIAPFSYLLHGGISFSSTGDDANNTVEDDYVFHLYQNRGVAEGKQIGQGGNFIRTFEVDTNASIAKLKVDSSVRYEGYDVGRVKDIKLSFEPKTHQMMGKVYIDIDTSSFATEDENSSTCVKRFTDALKEGLHAKITPTDPITGMLYVQLLFEDVNETQHIVYGKKYPIIPASKYNESGIMDGVEHIIAKLNHLPLEKLLTSLHKVVVDTGVVVNDAGKVVKGVDKPLVTVLTDLKTTIKNLNKMTNKKSFVSMPDEVNKTLKELTRTLKATKKVVKGYDNNSLITHQIAQTLKIVTKTSKEMQQFLRMLNRKPNSLIFGDK
;
A
#
# COMPACT_ATOMS: atom_id res chain seq x y z
N TYR A 1 -22.05 0.32 -45.57
CA TYR A 1 -23.36 -0.37 -45.41
C TYR A 1 -24.48 0.68 -45.47
N ARG A 2 -25.65 0.34 -46.01
CA ARG A 2 -26.68 1.26 -46.55
C ARG A 2 -27.36 2.13 -45.46
N LYS A 3 -27.38 3.46 -45.65
CA LYS A 3 -28.21 4.42 -44.88
C LYS A 3 -29.69 4.04 -44.95
N ILE A 4 -30.22 3.48 -43.87
CA ILE A 4 -31.66 3.35 -43.61
C ILE A 4 -32.00 4.45 -42.59
N ASN A 5 -33.11 5.13 -42.80
CA ASN A 5 -33.47 6.43 -42.24
C ASN A 5 -33.64 6.52 -40.70
N ASP A 6 -33.16 5.53 -39.94
CA ASP A 6 -33.45 5.34 -38.51
C ASP A 6 -32.21 5.55 -37.60
N GLY A 7 -31.00 5.64 -38.17
CA GLY A 7 -29.77 5.85 -37.39
C GLY A 7 -28.49 5.53 -38.17
N GLU A 8 -27.37 5.51 -37.46
CA GLU A 8 -26.04 5.18 -38.01
C GLU A 8 -25.37 4.07 -37.21
N TYR A 9 -24.44 3.38 -37.87
CA TYR A 9 -23.68 2.29 -37.27
C TYR A 9 -22.25 2.75 -37.02
N PHE A 10 -21.74 2.44 -35.83
CA PHE A 10 -20.37 2.72 -35.45
C PHE A 10 -19.64 1.42 -35.10
N HIS A 11 -18.35 1.38 -35.41
CA HIS A 11 -17.49 0.25 -35.13
C HIS A 11 -16.70 0.53 -33.86
N LEU A 12 -16.85 -0.33 -32.85
CA LEU A 12 -16.01 -0.35 -31.65
C LEU A 12 -15.13 -1.60 -31.64
N SER A 13 -13.91 -1.51 -31.10
CA SER A 13 -12.99 -2.65 -30.95
C SER A 13 -12.44 -2.73 -29.52
N ALA A 14 -12.31 -3.96 -29.02
CA ALA A 14 -11.67 -4.26 -27.74
C ALA A 14 -10.86 -5.57 -27.80
N PRO A 15 -9.84 -5.74 -26.93
CA PRO A 15 -9.08 -7.00 -26.88
C PRO A 15 -9.91 -8.19 -26.38
N VAL A 16 -11.01 -7.94 -25.66
CA VAL A 16 -11.90 -8.97 -25.10
C VAL A 16 -13.36 -8.49 -25.10
N GLY A 17 -14.30 -9.42 -24.91
CA GLY A 17 -15.74 -9.15 -25.08
C GLY A 17 -16.38 -8.29 -23.99
N TYR A 18 -15.72 -8.08 -22.85
CA TYR A 18 -16.24 -7.38 -21.66
C TYR A 18 -17.69 -7.70 -21.25
N ASN A 19 -18.14 -8.94 -21.51
CA ASN A 19 -19.52 -9.41 -21.31
C ASN A 19 -20.59 -8.57 -22.05
N VAL A 20 -20.19 -7.84 -23.09
CA VAL A 20 -21.09 -7.20 -24.05
C VAL A 20 -21.69 -8.27 -24.97
N ARG A 21 -22.96 -8.11 -25.31
CA ARG A 21 -23.71 -9.06 -26.16
C ARG A 21 -24.54 -8.30 -27.18
N LYS A 22 -25.01 -9.00 -28.20
CA LYS A 22 -26.06 -8.46 -29.08
C LYS A 22 -27.27 -8.03 -28.24
N GLY A 23 -27.74 -6.81 -28.48
CA GLY A 23 -28.83 -6.17 -27.72
C GLY A 23 -28.38 -5.40 -26.47
N THR A 24 -27.08 -5.39 -26.12
CA THR A 24 -26.58 -4.54 -25.04
C THR A 24 -26.89 -3.07 -25.35
N PRO A 25 -27.56 -2.33 -24.43
CA PRO A 25 -27.94 -0.95 -24.67
C PRO A 25 -26.73 -0.02 -24.70
N LEU A 26 -26.80 1.00 -25.56
CA LEU A 26 -25.85 2.10 -25.64
C LEU A 26 -26.46 3.36 -25.00
N TYR A 27 -25.68 4.07 -24.18
CA TYR A 27 -26.11 5.23 -23.42
C TYR A 27 -25.26 6.48 -23.71
N PHE A 28 -25.91 7.62 -23.75
CA PHE A 28 -25.27 8.94 -23.73
C PHE A 28 -25.91 9.76 -22.60
N LYS A 29 -25.10 10.27 -21.66
CA LYS A 29 -25.61 10.99 -20.46
C LYS A 29 -26.75 10.24 -19.74
N ASN A 30 -26.61 8.92 -19.59
CA ASN A 30 -27.59 7.99 -19.00
C ASN A 30 -28.94 7.86 -19.76
N ILE A 31 -29.04 8.36 -20.98
CA ILE A 31 -30.20 8.16 -21.87
C ILE A 31 -29.86 7.03 -22.83
N LYS A 32 -30.75 6.05 -23.03
CA LYS A 32 -30.54 5.00 -24.03
C LYS A 32 -30.66 5.63 -25.42
N VAL A 33 -29.62 5.47 -26.23
CA VAL A 33 -29.51 6.06 -27.57
C VAL A 33 -29.31 5.04 -28.68
N GLY A 34 -29.19 3.76 -28.32
CA GLY A 34 -28.87 2.71 -29.26
C GLY A 34 -28.64 1.36 -28.62
N GLN A 35 -28.02 0.45 -29.38
CA GLN A 35 -27.66 -0.89 -28.91
C GLN A 35 -26.59 -1.56 -29.78
N VAL A 36 -25.98 -2.63 -29.26
CA VAL A 36 -25.08 -3.50 -30.02
C VAL A 36 -25.88 -4.40 -30.96
N GLU A 37 -25.59 -4.35 -32.26
CA GLU A 37 -26.28 -5.16 -33.28
C GLU A 37 -25.50 -6.40 -33.69
N TYR A 38 -24.18 -6.28 -33.78
CA TYR A 38 -23.29 -7.38 -34.15
C TYR A 38 -22.03 -7.39 -33.30
N MET A 39 -21.49 -8.59 -33.12
CA MET A 39 -20.21 -8.82 -32.46
C MET A 39 -19.51 -9.94 -33.20
N ASN A 40 -18.27 -9.69 -33.63
CA ASN A 40 -17.45 -10.66 -34.36
C ASN A 40 -16.02 -10.64 -33.81
N VAL A 41 -15.30 -11.74 -33.98
CA VAL A 41 -13.84 -11.73 -33.80
C VAL A 41 -13.24 -11.06 -35.03
N SER A 42 -12.28 -10.15 -34.83
CA SER A 42 -11.58 -9.48 -35.92
C SER A 42 -10.88 -10.48 -36.83
N LEU A 43 -10.66 -10.13 -38.10
CA LEU A 43 -10.08 -11.05 -39.10
C LEU A 43 -8.70 -11.59 -38.73
N ASP A 44 -7.94 -10.83 -37.94
CA ASP A 44 -6.62 -11.20 -37.43
C ASP A 44 -6.67 -12.01 -36.11
N GLY A 45 -7.86 -12.20 -35.54
CA GLY A 45 -8.07 -12.95 -34.30
C GLY A 45 -7.60 -12.24 -33.02
N THR A 46 -7.19 -10.97 -33.09
CA THR A 46 -6.56 -10.28 -31.95
C THR A 46 -7.55 -9.47 -31.11
N SER A 47 -8.73 -9.16 -31.64
CA SER A 47 -9.72 -8.31 -31.01
C SER A 47 -11.16 -8.78 -31.28
N ILE A 48 -12.11 -8.18 -30.58
CA ILE A 48 -13.53 -8.34 -30.79
C ILE A 48 -14.08 -7.01 -31.31
N ASP A 49 -14.71 -7.09 -32.48
CA ASP A 49 -15.37 -5.99 -33.15
C ASP A 49 -16.84 -5.96 -32.76
N PHE A 50 -17.32 -4.80 -32.33
CA PHE A 50 -18.71 -4.52 -32.01
C PHE A 50 -19.25 -3.51 -33.01
N ILE A 51 -20.36 -3.86 -33.63
CA ILE A 51 -21.12 -2.92 -34.45
C ILE A 51 -22.30 -2.43 -33.62
N VAL A 52 -22.25 -1.15 -33.26
CA VAL A 52 -23.29 -0.50 -32.47
C VAL A 52 -24.16 0.36 -33.38
N PHE A 53 -25.46 0.31 -33.17
CA PHE A 53 -26.42 1.18 -33.82
C PHE A 53 -26.77 2.33 -32.88
N VAL A 54 -26.74 3.56 -33.40
CA VAL A 54 -27.13 4.79 -32.72
C VAL A 54 -28.31 5.40 -33.47
N GLU A 55 -29.39 5.71 -32.74
CA GLU A 55 -30.58 6.31 -33.34
C GLU A 55 -30.27 7.70 -33.92
N LYS A 56 -30.93 8.04 -35.03
CA LYS A 56 -30.67 9.26 -35.83
C LYS A 56 -30.59 10.56 -35.02
N PHE A 57 -31.42 10.70 -33.98
CA PHE A 57 -31.44 11.90 -33.14
C PHE A 57 -30.15 12.07 -32.33
N TYR A 58 -29.42 10.99 -32.05
CA TYR A 58 -28.22 10.99 -31.22
C TYR A 58 -26.91 10.86 -31.98
N VAL A 59 -26.96 10.58 -33.28
CA VAL A 59 -25.79 10.55 -34.18
C VAL A 59 -24.93 11.82 -34.05
N PRO A 60 -25.48 13.05 -33.97
CA PRO A 60 -24.67 14.26 -33.82
C PRO A 60 -23.93 14.39 -32.49
N TYR A 61 -24.09 13.46 -31.55
CA TYR A 61 -23.31 13.44 -30.29
C TYR A 61 -22.10 12.50 -30.37
N VAL A 62 -21.99 11.71 -31.45
CA VAL A 62 -20.85 10.84 -31.70
C VAL A 62 -19.87 11.57 -32.59
N HIS A 63 -18.75 11.98 -32.01
CA HIS A 63 -17.64 12.64 -32.68
C HIS A 63 -16.37 11.76 -32.64
N ASN A 64 -15.33 12.15 -33.38
CA ASN A 64 -14.07 11.41 -33.45
C ASN A 64 -13.36 11.26 -32.10
N ASP A 65 -13.59 12.18 -31.17
CA ASP A 65 -13.04 12.16 -29.81
C ASP A 65 -13.88 11.33 -28.83
N SER A 66 -14.96 10.70 -29.31
CA SER A 66 -15.88 9.94 -28.45
C SER A 66 -15.17 8.76 -27.81
N LYS A 67 -15.33 8.62 -26.50
CA LYS A 67 -14.81 7.48 -25.75
C LYS A 67 -15.96 6.60 -25.30
N PHE A 68 -15.89 5.31 -25.61
CA PHE A 68 -16.90 4.32 -25.29
C PHE A 68 -16.41 3.42 -24.16
N TRP A 69 -17.20 3.18 -23.12
CA TRP A 69 -16.84 2.26 -22.04
C TRP A 69 -18.00 1.39 -21.59
N VAL A 70 -17.66 0.21 -21.07
CA VAL A 70 -18.66 -0.66 -20.43
C VAL A 70 -19.08 -0.07 -19.09
N SER A 71 -20.39 0.14 -18.94
CA SER A 71 -21.04 0.59 -17.72
C SER A 71 -21.67 -0.62 -17.03
N SER A 72 -20.97 -1.17 -16.05
CA SER A 72 -21.53 -2.18 -15.15
C SER A 72 -22.23 -1.49 -13.98
N ALA A 73 -23.32 -2.09 -13.50
CA ALA A 73 -24.09 -1.56 -12.37
C ALA A 73 -23.37 -1.70 -11.01
N LEU A 74 -22.07 -2.01 -11.02
CA LEU A 74 -21.21 -2.19 -9.86
C LEU A 74 -19.87 -1.48 -10.09
N ASP A 75 -19.88 -0.17 -10.32
CA ASP A 75 -18.66 0.66 -10.28
C ASP A 75 -18.51 1.19 -8.85
N VAL A 76 -17.69 0.51 -8.05
CA VAL A 76 -17.43 0.89 -6.65
C VAL A 76 -16.16 1.72 -6.62
N ASP A 77 -16.30 3.02 -6.87
CA ASP A 77 -15.21 3.97 -6.64
C ASP A 77 -15.06 4.21 -5.13
N VAL A 78 -14.00 3.66 -4.53
CA VAL A 78 -13.62 3.89 -3.13
C VAL A 78 -12.48 4.91 -3.09
N SER A 79 -12.63 6.04 -3.76
CA SER A 79 -11.58 7.07 -3.79
C SER A 79 -11.48 7.91 -2.50
N ASN A 80 -12.46 7.87 -1.57
CA ASN A 80 -12.46 8.76 -0.40
C ASN A 80 -12.96 8.19 0.94
N GLY A 81 -13.06 6.86 1.10
CA GLY A 81 -13.34 6.23 2.42
C GLY A 81 -14.68 6.59 3.07
N ARG A 82 -15.61 7.25 2.37
CA ARG A 82 -16.99 7.49 2.83
C ARG A 82 -17.93 6.72 1.91
N LEU A 83 -18.40 5.58 2.39
CA LEU A 83 -19.39 4.76 1.72
C LEU A 83 -20.77 5.43 1.93
N ASP A 84 -21.23 6.20 0.94
CA ASP A 84 -22.60 6.73 0.91
C ASP A 84 -23.48 5.73 0.13
N VAL A 85 -24.30 4.96 0.84
CA VAL A 85 -25.11 3.90 0.25
C VAL A 85 -26.55 4.38 0.08
N ASN A 86 -26.87 4.91 -1.10
CA ASN A 86 -28.25 5.03 -1.56
C ASN A 86 -28.60 3.78 -2.39
N ILE A 87 -29.23 2.78 -1.76
CA ILE A 87 -29.67 1.55 -2.46
C ILE A 87 -30.95 1.85 -3.23
N ALA A 88 -30.82 2.14 -4.52
CA ALA A 88 -31.97 2.16 -5.44
C ALA A 88 -32.54 0.74 -5.60
N PRO A 89 -33.85 0.58 -5.90
CA PRO A 89 -34.49 -0.74 -6.03
C PRO A 89 -33.78 -1.64 -7.05
N PHE A 90 -33.51 -2.88 -6.63
CA PHE A 90 -32.76 -3.92 -7.34
C PHE A 90 -33.31 -4.29 -8.74
N SER A 91 -34.52 -3.85 -9.08
CA SER A 91 -35.18 -4.09 -10.38
C SER A 91 -34.58 -3.29 -11.55
N TYR A 92 -33.68 -2.34 -11.30
CA TYR A 92 -32.98 -1.56 -12.34
C TYR A 92 -31.53 -2.02 -12.61
N LEU A 93 -31.03 -3.03 -11.89
CA LEU A 93 -29.61 -3.43 -11.84
C LEU A 93 -29.18 -4.49 -12.88
N LEU A 94 -30.05 -4.90 -13.80
CA LEU A 94 -29.92 -6.19 -14.49
C LEU A 94 -29.32 -6.18 -15.91
N HIS A 95 -29.01 -5.03 -16.49
CA HIS A 95 -28.39 -5.00 -17.83
C HIS A 95 -27.29 -3.94 -17.85
N GLY A 96 -26.04 -4.37 -17.68
CA GLY A 96 -24.90 -3.53 -18.03
C GLY A 96 -25.03 -2.99 -19.46
N GLY A 97 -24.42 -1.84 -19.73
CA GLY A 97 -24.51 -1.16 -21.02
C GLY A 97 -23.16 -0.69 -21.52
N ILE A 98 -23.14 -0.11 -22.72
CA ILE A 98 -22.03 0.72 -23.18
C ILE A 98 -22.47 2.16 -22.96
N SER A 99 -21.61 3.00 -22.40
CA SER A 99 -21.81 4.45 -22.37
C SER A 99 -20.74 5.13 -23.19
N PHE A 100 -21.02 6.33 -23.68
CA PHE A 100 -19.98 7.17 -24.27
C PHE A 100 -20.08 8.63 -23.84
N SER A 101 -18.97 9.33 -23.99
CA SER A 101 -18.85 10.78 -23.88
C SER A 101 -18.05 11.32 -25.05
N SER A 102 -18.35 12.55 -25.43
CA SER A 102 -17.53 13.37 -26.32
C SER A 102 -17.38 14.76 -25.69
N THR A 103 -16.23 15.40 -25.93
CA THR A 103 -15.96 16.77 -25.50
C THR A 103 -16.78 17.79 -26.29
N GLY A 104 -17.13 17.46 -27.54
CA GLY A 104 -17.78 18.37 -28.48
C GLY A 104 -16.83 19.38 -29.12
N ASP A 105 -15.52 19.31 -28.87
CA ASP A 105 -14.53 20.20 -29.48
C ASP A 105 -14.45 20.03 -31.02
N ASP A 106 -14.81 18.84 -31.50
CA ASP A 106 -14.90 18.46 -32.93
C ASP A 106 -16.34 18.39 -33.45
N ALA A 107 -17.28 19.16 -32.89
CA ALA A 107 -18.71 19.09 -33.23
C ALA A 107 -19.05 19.29 -34.73
N ASN A 108 -18.13 19.85 -35.52
CA ASN A 108 -18.29 20.07 -36.96
C ASN A 108 -17.76 18.94 -37.83
N ASN A 109 -17.02 17.97 -37.27
CA ASN A 109 -16.44 16.87 -38.03
C ASN A 109 -17.31 15.62 -37.89
N THR A 110 -17.86 15.15 -39.01
CA THR A 110 -18.58 13.87 -39.04
C THR A 110 -17.57 12.73 -38.93
N VAL A 111 -17.91 11.70 -38.14
CA VAL A 111 -17.08 10.50 -38.02
C VAL A 111 -17.00 9.80 -39.38
N GLU A 112 -15.79 9.41 -39.79
CA GLU A 112 -15.59 8.69 -41.03
C GLU A 112 -16.22 7.28 -40.96
N ASP A 113 -16.75 6.78 -42.07
CA ASP A 113 -17.48 5.49 -42.13
C ASP A 113 -16.63 4.27 -41.71
N ASP A 114 -15.30 4.38 -41.78
CA ASP A 114 -14.32 3.35 -41.42
C ASP A 114 -13.62 3.61 -40.07
N TYR A 115 -14.07 4.62 -39.32
CA TYR A 115 -13.50 4.94 -38.02
C TYR A 115 -13.83 3.85 -36.98
N VAL A 116 -12.78 3.35 -36.31
CA VAL A 116 -12.91 2.33 -35.27
C VAL A 116 -12.62 2.93 -33.91
N PHE A 117 -13.65 3.02 -33.06
CA PHE A 117 -13.51 3.47 -31.69
C PHE A 117 -12.97 2.37 -30.78
N HIS A 118 -12.25 2.76 -29.72
CA HIS A 118 -11.88 1.81 -28.68
C HIS A 118 -13.01 1.66 -27.66
N LEU A 119 -13.38 0.41 -27.32
CA LEU A 119 -14.27 0.12 -26.20
C LEU A 119 -13.45 -0.16 -24.94
N TYR A 120 -13.49 0.79 -24.00
CA TYR A 120 -12.82 0.70 -22.71
C TYR A 120 -13.60 -0.19 -21.72
N GLN A 121 -12.88 -0.81 -20.79
CA GLN A 121 -13.48 -1.70 -19.78
C GLN A 121 -14.41 -0.95 -18.79
N ASN A 122 -14.10 0.31 -18.47
CA ASN A 122 -14.90 1.13 -17.56
C ASN A 122 -14.63 2.62 -17.77
N ARG A 123 -15.43 3.45 -17.10
CA ARG A 123 -15.36 4.92 -17.19
C ARG A 123 -14.00 5.46 -16.74
N GLY A 124 -13.43 4.94 -15.66
CA GLY A 124 -12.12 5.38 -15.15
C GLY A 124 -10.95 5.11 -16.10
N VAL A 125 -11.04 4.10 -16.98
CA VAL A 125 -10.06 3.88 -18.06
C VAL A 125 -10.31 4.82 -19.24
N ALA A 126 -11.58 5.06 -19.60
CA ALA A 126 -11.93 5.98 -20.70
C ALA A 126 -11.63 7.46 -20.37
N GLU A 127 -12.07 7.91 -19.20
CA GLU A 127 -11.89 9.27 -18.69
C GLU A 127 -10.58 9.45 -17.92
N GLY A 128 -9.87 8.35 -17.66
CA GLY A 128 -8.61 8.36 -16.93
C GLY A 128 -7.75 9.48 -17.46
N LYS A 129 -7.50 10.49 -16.59
CA LYS A 129 -6.51 11.54 -16.77
C LYS A 129 -5.36 10.90 -17.52
N GLN A 130 -5.16 11.32 -18.77
CA GLN A 130 -4.17 10.72 -19.65
C GLN A 130 -2.83 10.79 -18.90
N ILE A 131 -2.38 9.63 -18.43
CA ILE A 131 -1.06 9.51 -17.82
C ILE A 131 -0.11 9.66 -18.99
N GLY A 132 0.41 10.86 -19.21
CA GLY A 132 1.15 11.17 -20.44
C GLY A 132 0.28 11.17 -21.71
N GLN A 133 0.93 11.04 -22.86
CA GLN A 133 0.34 11.18 -24.21
C GLN A 133 -0.36 9.91 -24.71
N GLY A 134 -0.15 8.74 -24.09
CA GLY A 134 -0.77 7.47 -24.44
C GLY A 134 -0.22 6.81 -25.71
N GLY A 135 -0.90 5.76 -26.20
CA GLY A 135 -0.61 5.12 -27.48
C GLY A 135 0.85 4.66 -27.62
N ASN A 136 1.56 5.21 -28.62
CA ASN A 136 2.94 4.83 -28.93
C ASN A 136 3.94 5.21 -27.82
N PHE A 137 3.57 5.97 -26.80
CA PHE A 137 4.44 6.29 -25.66
C PHE A 137 4.40 5.23 -24.56
N ILE A 138 3.42 4.32 -24.60
CA ILE A 138 3.29 3.24 -23.62
C ILE A 138 4.30 2.13 -23.94
N ARG A 139 5.10 1.76 -22.95
CA ARG A 139 6.00 0.60 -23.02
C ARG A 139 5.79 -0.32 -21.84
N THR A 140 5.84 -1.63 -22.13
CA THR A 140 5.77 -2.66 -21.10
C THR A 140 7.18 -2.98 -20.60
N PHE A 141 7.32 -3.01 -19.28
CA PHE A 141 8.54 -3.39 -18.56
C PHE A 141 8.27 -4.56 -17.61
N GLU A 142 9.32 -5.29 -17.26
CA GLU A 142 9.26 -6.40 -16.32
C GLU A 142 9.95 -6.00 -15.00
N VAL A 143 9.32 -6.30 -13.86
CA VAL A 143 9.90 -6.14 -12.53
C VAL A 143 9.94 -7.51 -11.87
N ASP A 144 11.14 -8.04 -11.69
CA ASP A 144 11.36 -9.30 -10.97
C ASP A 144 11.45 -9.02 -9.46
N THR A 145 10.67 -9.75 -8.65
CA THR A 145 10.66 -9.58 -7.20
C THR A 145 10.51 -10.90 -6.48
N ASN A 146 11.18 -11.05 -5.34
CA ASN A 146 10.97 -12.14 -4.39
C ASN A 146 10.18 -11.69 -3.15
N ALA A 147 9.67 -10.45 -3.16
CA ALA A 147 8.86 -9.91 -2.09
C ALA A 147 7.39 -10.36 -2.19
N SER A 148 6.67 -10.27 -1.08
CA SER A 148 5.24 -10.53 -1.07
C SER A 148 4.49 -9.50 -1.92
N ILE A 149 3.81 -9.99 -2.95
CA ILE A 149 2.95 -9.18 -3.84
C ILE A 149 1.48 -9.54 -3.72
N ALA A 150 1.08 -10.22 -2.64
CA ALA A 150 -0.27 -10.75 -2.46
C ALA A 150 -1.38 -9.67 -2.53
N LYS A 151 -1.03 -8.41 -2.25
CA LYS A 151 -1.95 -7.26 -2.27
C LYS A 151 -1.72 -6.32 -3.47
N LEU A 152 -0.84 -6.70 -4.40
CA LEU A 152 -0.68 -6.02 -5.68
C LEU A 152 -1.72 -6.57 -6.66
N LYS A 153 -2.38 -5.70 -7.42
CA LYS A 153 -3.40 -6.11 -8.39
C LYS A 153 -3.00 -5.64 -9.78
N VAL A 154 -3.55 -6.32 -10.79
CA VAL A 154 -3.66 -5.73 -12.13
C VAL A 154 -4.39 -4.40 -11.99
N ASP A 155 -3.97 -3.40 -12.78
CA ASP A 155 -4.36 -1.99 -12.72
C ASP A 155 -3.86 -1.19 -11.50
N SER A 156 -3.11 -1.78 -10.57
CA SER A 156 -2.41 -1.00 -9.54
C SER A 156 -1.53 0.09 -10.18
N SER A 157 -1.52 1.30 -9.60
CA SER A 157 -0.72 2.42 -10.12
C SER A 157 0.77 2.13 -10.15
N VAL A 158 1.45 2.64 -11.18
CA VAL A 158 2.90 2.84 -11.21
C VAL A 158 3.16 4.32 -11.01
N ARG A 159 3.98 4.69 -10.03
CA ARG A 159 4.17 6.09 -9.61
C ARG A 159 5.62 6.51 -9.59
N TYR A 160 5.90 7.73 -10.02
CA TYR A 160 7.21 8.37 -9.88
C TYR A 160 7.03 9.72 -9.16
N GLU A 161 7.77 9.98 -8.09
CA GLU A 161 7.65 11.21 -7.27
C GLU A 161 6.20 11.54 -6.84
N GLY A 162 5.36 10.51 -6.65
CA GLY A 162 3.96 10.65 -6.26
C GLY A 162 2.97 10.83 -7.42
N TYR A 163 3.43 11.00 -8.66
CA TYR A 163 2.60 11.09 -9.85
C TYR A 163 2.37 9.72 -10.46
N ASP A 164 1.15 9.45 -10.91
CA ASP A 164 0.85 8.24 -11.69
C ASP A 164 1.50 8.36 -13.07
N VAL A 165 2.38 7.41 -13.42
CA VAL A 165 3.14 7.34 -14.69
C VAL A 165 2.90 6.04 -15.45
N GLY A 166 2.09 5.13 -14.89
CA GLY A 166 1.77 3.86 -15.51
C GLY A 166 0.84 3.01 -14.65
N ARG A 167 0.68 1.75 -15.03
CA ARG A 167 -0.16 0.76 -14.34
C ARG A 167 0.42 -0.65 -14.42
N VAL A 168 0.03 -1.51 -13.48
CA VAL A 168 0.34 -2.94 -13.51
C VAL A 168 -0.51 -3.62 -14.58
N LYS A 169 0.13 -4.17 -15.60
CA LYS A 169 -0.49 -4.87 -16.72
C LYS A 169 -0.85 -6.31 -16.36
N ASP A 170 0.09 -7.03 -15.74
CA ASP A 170 -0.04 -8.46 -15.46
C ASP A 170 0.91 -8.87 -14.33
N ILE A 171 0.58 -9.96 -13.62
CA ILE A 171 1.38 -10.51 -12.52
C ILE A 171 1.51 -12.02 -12.71
N LYS A 172 2.75 -12.51 -12.81
CA LYS A 172 3.04 -13.95 -12.90
C LYS A 172 3.84 -14.41 -11.71
N LEU A 173 3.48 -15.57 -11.18
CA LEU A 173 4.19 -16.22 -10.08
C LEU A 173 4.91 -17.45 -10.60
N SER A 174 6.11 -17.70 -10.07
CA SER A 174 6.92 -18.88 -10.33
C SER A 174 7.57 -19.34 -9.04
N PHE A 175 7.90 -20.62 -8.93
CA PHE A 175 8.58 -21.19 -7.78
C PHE A 175 10.01 -21.55 -8.19
N GLU A 176 11.00 -21.04 -7.46
CA GLU A 176 12.42 -21.35 -7.69
C GLU A 176 12.82 -22.59 -6.87
N PRO A 177 13.05 -23.76 -7.50
CA PRO A 177 13.23 -25.02 -6.76
C PRO A 177 14.49 -25.06 -5.90
N LYS A 178 15.54 -24.31 -6.27
CA LYS A 178 16.81 -24.31 -5.52
C LYS A 178 16.70 -23.54 -4.22
N THR A 179 16.05 -22.38 -4.24
CA THR A 179 15.91 -21.49 -3.09
C THR A 179 14.62 -21.73 -2.32
N HIS A 180 13.68 -22.51 -2.89
CA HIS A 180 12.33 -22.71 -2.37
C HIS A 180 11.56 -21.39 -2.18
N GLN A 181 11.88 -20.38 -2.98
CA GLN A 181 11.24 -19.07 -2.93
C GLN A 181 10.22 -18.89 -4.05
N MET A 182 9.12 -18.21 -3.73
CA MET A 182 8.20 -17.70 -4.74
C MET A 182 8.81 -16.45 -5.38
N MET A 183 8.84 -16.45 -6.70
CA MET A 183 9.30 -15.36 -7.55
C MET A 183 8.12 -14.76 -8.27
N GLY A 184 7.91 -13.45 -8.11
CA GLY A 184 6.95 -12.66 -8.86
C GLY A 184 7.60 -11.96 -10.05
N LYS A 185 6.93 -12.00 -11.19
CA LYS A 185 7.20 -11.18 -12.37
C LYS A 185 6.03 -10.24 -12.57
N VAL A 186 6.25 -8.96 -12.33
CA VAL A 186 5.21 -7.93 -12.50
C VAL A 186 5.47 -7.21 -13.81
N TYR A 187 4.50 -7.29 -14.73
CA TYR A 187 4.53 -6.54 -15.97
C TYR A 187 3.84 -5.21 -15.76
N ILE A 188 4.52 -4.12 -16.08
CA ILE A 188 4.00 -2.77 -15.90
C ILE A 188 4.02 -2.01 -17.23
N ASP A 189 2.92 -1.33 -17.53
CA ASP A 189 2.83 -0.41 -18.66
C ASP A 189 3.12 1.00 -18.15
N ILE A 190 4.16 1.63 -18.68
CA ILE A 190 4.59 2.99 -18.34
C ILE A 190 4.41 3.88 -19.55
N ASP A 191 3.82 5.06 -19.34
CA ASP A 191 3.83 6.11 -20.34
C ASP A 191 5.14 6.90 -20.26
N THR A 192 6.03 6.64 -21.22
CA THR A 192 7.36 7.24 -21.26
C THR A 192 7.35 8.75 -21.52
N SER A 193 6.25 9.32 -22.03
CA SER A 193 6.11 10.78 -22.17
C SER A 193 6.06 11.50 -20.82
N SER A 194 5.77 10.78 -19.73
CA SER A 194 5.86 11.32 -18.36
C SER A 194 7.28 11.77 -17.99
N PHE A 195 8.29 11.35 -18.76
CA PHE A 195 9.69 11.71 -18.58
C PHE A 195 10.22 12.66 -19.68
N ALA A 196 9.34 13.19 -20.54
CA ALA A 196 9.71 14.11 -21.62
C ALA A 196 9.96 15.54 -21.12
N THR A 197 10.83 16.28 -21.81
CA THR A 197 11.11 17.70 -21.50
C THR A 197 10.42 18.70 -22.44
N GLU A 198 10.01 18.27 -23.65
CA GLU A 198 9.28 19.06 -24.68
C GLU A 198 8.39 18.12 -25.52
N ASP A 199 7.80 18.58 -26.65
CA ASP A 199 7.07 17.77 -27.65
C ASP A 199 8.00 16.76 -28.38
N GLU A 200 8.65 15.91 -27.59
CA GLU A 200 9.59 14.89 -28.03
C GLU A 200 8.82 13.69 -28.60
N ASN A 201 9.37 13.09 -29.66
CA ASN A 201 8.79 11.86 -30.21
C ASN A 201 8.93 10.68 -29.23
N SER A 202 8.10 9.66 -29.43
CA SER A 202 8.09 8.44 -28.61
C SER A 202 9.45 7.74 -28.51
N SER A 203 10.25 7.72 -29.58
CA SER A 203 11.56 7.05 -29.55
C SER A 203 12.55 7.72 -28.61
N THR A 204 12.54 9.06 -28.55
CA THR A 204 13.36 9.84 -27.62
C THR A 204 12.92 9.63 -26.18
N CYS A 205 11.61 9.65 -25.92
CA CYS A 205 11.05 9.40 -24.59
C CYS A 205 11.45 8.02 -24.06
N VAL A 206 11.36 6.98 -24.90
CA VAL A 206 11.78 5.62 -24.55
C VAL A 206 13.27 5.57 -24.27
N LYS A 207 14.10 6.22 -25.09
CA LYS A 207 15.55 6.28 -24.86
C LYS A 207 15.88 6.95 -23.53
N ARG A 208 15.24 8.07 -23.21
CA ARG A 208 15.45 8.79 -21.95
C ARG A 208 15.01 7.97 -20.74
N PHE A 209 13.85 7.30 -20.81
CA PHE A 209 13.45 6.37 -19.76
C PHE A 209 14.48 5.24 -19.60
N THR A 210 15.00 4.73 -20.72
CA THR A 210 16.03 3.70 -20.73
C THR A 210 17.36 4.21 -20.14
N ASP A 211 17.71 5.47 -20.37
CA ASP A 211 18.88 6.10 -19.77
C ASP A 211 18.68 6.34 -18.26
N ALA A 212 17.47 6.71 -17.82
CA ALA A 212 17.11 6.80 -16.40
C ALA A 212 17.32 5.46 -15.66
N LEU A 213 17.03 4.32 -16.31
CA LEU A 213 17.33 3.00 -15.74
C LEU A 213 18.84 2.78 -15.52
N LYS A 214 19.70 3.27 -16.44
CA LYS A 214 21.16 3.20 -16.29
C LYS A 214 21.68 4.12 -15.20
N GLU A 215 20.99 5.25 -15.00
CA GLU A 215 21.28 6.27 -13.99
C GLU A 215 20.75 5.90 -12.59
N GLY A 216 20.11 4.73 -12.44
CA GLY A 216 19.71 4.21 -11.13
C GLY A 216 18.22 4.31 -10.82
N LEU A 217 17.35 4.42 -11.83
CA LEU A 217 15.91 4.28 -11.64
C LEU A 217 15.57 2.81 -11.31
N HIS A 218 14.97 2.59 -10.14
CA HIS A 218 14.54 1.29 -9.64
C HIS A 218 13.03 1.25 -9.41
N ALA A 219 12.47 0.05 -9.41
CA ALA A 219 11.11 -0.20 -8.98
C ALA A 219 11.09 -0.72 -7.54
N LYS A 220 10.16 -0.21 -6.73
CA LYS A 220 9.87 -0.67 -5.38
C LYS A 220 8.38 -0.90 -5.24
N ILE A 221 7.98 -2.08 -4.76
CA ILE A 221 6.57 -2.38 -4.50
C ILE A 221 6.25 -1.93 -3.08
N THR A 222 5.34 -0.97 -2.94
CA THR A 222 5.09 -0.27 -1.66
C THR A 222 3.60 -0.23 -1.35
N PRO A 223 3.17 -0.30 -0.07
CA PRO A 223 1.78 -0.09 0.29
C PRO A 223 1.30 1.34 0.02
N THR A 224 0.12 1.48 -0.58
CA THR A 224 -0.57 2.76 -0.79
C THR A 224 -0.98 3.40 0.53
N ASP A 225 -1.43 2.60 1.48
CA ASP A 225 -1.88 3.05 2.80
C ASP A 225 -1.75 1.95 3.87
N PRO A 226 -1.66 2.32 5.16
CA PRO A 226 -1.48 1.36 6.26
C PRO A 226 -2.74 0.57 6.65
N ILE A 227 -3.92 0.91 6.13
CA ILE A 227 -5.20 0.31 6.54
C ILE A 227 -5.54 -0.86 5.61
N THR A 228 -5.60 -0.61 4.30
CA THR A 228 -5.88 -1.64 3.29
C THR A 228 -4.64 -2.47 3.00
N GLY A 229 -3.46 -1.83 3.07
CA GLY A 229 -2.20 -2.42 2.65
C GLY A 229 -2.16 -2.77 1.16
N MET A 230 -3.04 -2.21 0.33
CA MET A 230 -2.97 -2.37 -1.13
C MET A 230 -1.60 -1.90 -1.62
N LEU A 231 -1.03 -2.60 -2.60
CA LEU A 231 0.31 -2.30 -3.12
C LEU A 231 0.23 -1.53 -4.43
N TYR A 232 1.23 -0.69 -4.67
CA TYR A 232 1.51 -0.02 -5.93
C TYR A 232 3.00 -0.14 -6.27
N VAL A 233 3.36 0.13 -7.53
CA VAL A 233 4.76 0.14 -7.97
C VAL A 233 5.28 1.57 -7.91
N GLN A 234 6.28 1.83 -7.09
CA GLN A 234 6.98 3.10 -7.02
C GLN A 234 8.25 3.04 -7.85
N LEU A 235 8.48 4.02 -8.70
CA LEU A 235 9.73 4.29 -9.37
C LEU A 235 10.48 5.36 -8.58
N LEU A 236 11.77 5.15 -8.34
CA LEU A 236 12.63 6.08 -7.61
C LEU A 236 14.08 5.89 -8.01
N PHE A 237 14.88 6.95 -7.88
CA PHE A 237 16.33 6.85 -8.02
C PHE A 237 16.95 6.42 -6.69
N GLU A 238 17.79 5.39 -6.74
CA GLU A 238 18.62 4.95 -5.62
C GLU A 238 20.06 5.34 -5.92
N ASP A 239 20.83 5.79 -4.91
CA ASP A 239 22.25 6.15 -5.10
C ASP A 239 23.04 4.88 -5.46
N VAL A 240 23.18 4.62 -6.76
CA VAL A 240 23.99 3.51 -7.24
C VAL A 240 25.41 4.02 -7.43
N ASN A 241 26.36 3.46 -6.66
CA ASN A 241 27.77 3.79 -6.78
C ASN A 241 28.39 3.33 -8.13
N GLU A 242 27.64 2.59 -8.97
CA GLU A 242 28.09 2.08 -10.27
C GLU A 242 26.95 2.13 -11.31
N THR A 243 27.30 2.35 -12.57
CA THR A 243 26.35 2.36 -13.69
C THR A 243 25.75 0.98 -13.89
N GLN A 244 24.42 0.89 -13.89
CA GLN A 244 23.74 -0.40 -14.07
C GLN A 244 23.58 -0.74 -15.56
N HIS A 245 23.89 -1.99 -15.91
CA HIS A 245 23.57 -2.51 -17.23
C HIS A 245 22.10 -2.92 -17.30
N ILE A 246 21.40 -2.50 -18.35
CA ILE A 246 20.02 -2.90 -18.58
C ILE A 246 19.97 -4.40 -18.85
N VAL A 247 19.27 -5.12 -17.97
CA VAL A 247 19.00 -6.54 -18.15
C VAL A 247 17.73 -6.67 -18.98
N TYR A 248 17.80 -7.47 -20.04
CA TYR A 248 16.61 -7.81 -20.82
C TYR A 248 16.04 -9.14 -20.32
N GLY A 249 14.73 -9.15 -20.06
CA GLY A 249 13.98 -10.38 -19.90
C GLY A 249 13.79 -11.08 -21.24
N LYS A 250 12.94 -12.12 -21.28
CA LYS A 250 12.66 -12.84 -22.54
C LYS A 250 11.95 -11.98 -23.59
N LYS A 251 11.18 -10.98 -23.16
CA LYS A 251 10.34 -10.14 -24.04
C LYS A 251 10.40 -8.65 -23.73
N TYR A 252 10.57 -8.29 -22.46
CA TYR A 252 10.55 -6.89 -22.01
C TYR A 252 11.85 -6.55 -21.26
N PRO A 253 12.31 -5.29 -21.33
CA PRO A 253 13.40 -4.82 -20.49
C PRO A 253 13.02 -4.91 -19.01
N ILE A 254 13.97 -5.33 -18.18
CA ILE A 254 13.77 -5.49 -16.74
C ILE A 254 14.14 -4.18 -16.05
N ILE A 255 13.22 -3.68 -15.21
CA ILE A 255 13.51 -2.61 -14.27
C ILE A 255 14.03 -3.26 -12.98
N PRO A 256 15.24 -2.89 -12.53
CA PRO A 256 15.79 -3.41 -11.29
C PRO A 256 14.85 -3.16 -10.11
N ALA A 257 14.53 -4.21 -9.35
CA ALA A 257 13.70 -4.09 -8.16
C ALA A 257 14.56 -3.87 -6.92
N SER A 258 14.30 -2.81 -6.16
CA SER A 258 14.87 -2.66 -4.83
C SER A 258 14.27 -3.71 -3.91
N LYS A 259 15.07 -4.29 -3.00
CA LYS A 259 14.57 -5.27 -2.02
C LYS A 259 13.51 -4.60 -1.15
N TYR A 260 12.26 -5.04 -1.27
CA TYR A 260 11.23 -4.68 -0.32
C TYR A 260 11.48 -5.48 0.95
N ASN A 261 12.10 -4.83 1.94
CA ASN A 261 12.04 -5.33 3.30
C ASN A 261 10.63 -5.02 3.80
N GLU A 262 9.85 -6.07 4.04
CA GLU A 262 8.58 -6.05 4.79
C GLU A 262 8.72 -5.47 6.21
N SER A 263 9.92 -5.02 6.61
CA SER A 263 10.27 -4.36 7.86
C SER A 263 9.55 -3.04 8.06
N GLY A 264 8.24 -3.14 8.12
CA GLY A 264 7.36 -2.09 8.53
C GLY A 264 7.38 -1.91 10.03
N ILE A 265 6.37 -1.18 10.46
CA ILE A 265 6.03 -0.89 11.85
C ILE A 265 6.06 -2.15 12.75
N MET A 266 5.72 -3.32 12.21
CA MET A 266 5.63 -4.57 12.96
C MET A 266 6.98 -5.12 13.41
N ASP A 267 8.02 -5.05 12.58
CA ASP A 267 9.39 -5.44 12.98
C ASP A 267 9.90 -4.52 14.10
N GLY A 268 9.56 -3.23 14.04
CA GLY A 268 9.86 -2.26 15.09
C GLY A 268 9.18 -2.61 16.42
N VAL A 269 7.93 -3.06 16.38
CA VAL A 269 7.18 -3.52 17.56
C VAL A 269 7.76 -4.83 18.10
N GLU A 270 8.11 -5.78 17.22
CA GLU A 270 8.74 -7.05 17.59
C GLU A 270 10.11 -6.83 18.24
N HIS A 271 10.95 -5.96 17.68
CA HIS A 271 12.22 -5.57 18.29
C HIS A 271 12.05 -4.92 19.67
N ILE A 272 10.99 -4.14 19.89
CA ILE A 272 10.69 -3.61 21.22
C ILE A 272 10.29 -4.73 22.17
N ILE A 273 9.40 -5.64 21.76
CA ILE A 273 8.99 -6.79 22.58
C ILE A 273 10.20 -7.66 22.96
N ALA A 274 11.08 -7.94 22.01
CA ALA A 274 12.32 -8.67 22.24
C ALA A 274 13.21 -7.95 23.27
N LYS A 275 13.48 -6.66 23.09
CA LYS A 275 14.28 -5.88 24.06
C LYS A 275 13.62 -5.79 25.44
N LEU A 276 12.29 -5.79 25.50
CA LEU A 276 11.52 -5.73 26.74
C LEU A 276 11.64 -7.03 27.54
N ASN A 277 11.63 -8.19 26.87
CA ASN A 277 11.87 -9.50 27.48
C ASN A 277 13.29 -9.68 28.04
N HIS A 278 14.26 -8.90 27.56
CA HIS A 278 15.66 -8.95 28.00
C HIS A 278 16.03 -7.90 29.07
N LEU A 279 15.08 -7.08 29.53
CA LEU A 279 15.36 -6.12 30.59
C LEU A 279 15.69 -6.85 31.90
N PRO A 280 16.75 -6.45 32.64
CA PRO A 280 17.15 -7.10 33.89
C PRO A 280 16.24 -6.74 35.08
N LEU A 281 14.92 -6.90 34.94
CA LEU A 281 13.92 -6.54 35.95
C LEU A 281 13.89 -7.53 37.12
N GLU A 282 14.14 -8.82 36.85
CA GLU A 282 14.23 -9.87 37.86
C GLU A 282 15.45 -9.66 38.76
N LYS A 283 16.58 -9.25 38.15
CA LYS A 283 17.79 -8.86 38.91
C LYS A 283 17.48 -7.69 39.83
N LEU A 284 16.80 -6.67 39.32
CA LEU A 284 16.39 -5.49 40.08
C LEU A 284 15.46 -5.85 41.24
N LEU A 285 14.46 -6.71 41.01
CA LEU A 285 13.55 -7.22 42.03
C LEU A 285 14.31 -7.98 43.12
N THR A 286 15.24 -8.85 42.74
CA THR A 286 16.07 -9.64 43.66
C THR A 286 16.95 -8.74 44.53
N SER A 287 17.61 -7.75 43.92
CA SER A 287 18.44 -6.80 44.67
C SER A 287 17.62 -5.94 45.63
N LEU A 288 16.42 -5.50 45.24
CA LEU A 288 15.52 -4.77 46.14
C LEU A 288 15.03 -5.65 47.29
N HIS A 289 14.67 -6.90 47.01
CA HIS A 289 14.26 -7.85 48.04
C HIS A 289 15.35 -8.06 49.10
N LYS A 290 16.62 -8.15 48.68
CA LYS A 290 17.77 -8.22 49.60
C LYS A 290 17.87 -6.99 50.50
N VAL A 291 17.69 -5.78 49.98
CA VAL A 291 17.68 -4.55 50.80
C VAL A 291 16.55 -4.58 51.84
N VAL A 292 15.36 -5.05 51.46
CA VAL A 292 14.23 -5.19 52.38
C VAL A 292 14.51 -6.22 53.48
N VAL A 293 15.13 -7.35 53.14
CA VAL A 293 15.54 -8.36 54.12
C VAL A 293 16.66 -7.83 55.05
N ASP A 294 17.67 -7.16 54.50
CA ASP A 294 18.82 -6.62 55.25
C ASP A 294 18.42 -5.49 56.21
N THR A 295 17.31 -4.80 55.93
CA THR A 295 16.72 -3.78 56.82
C THR A 295 15.89 -4.37 57.97
N GLY A 296 15.87 -5.70 58.13
CA GLY A 296 15.14 -6.40 59.19
C GLY A 296 13.62 -6.46 58.97
N VAL A 297 13.15 -6.10 57.76
CA VAL A 297 11.73 -6.10 57.42
C VAL A 297 11.31 -7.49 56.95
N VAL A 298 10.47 -8.16 57.75
CA VAL A 298 9.90 -9.47 57.38
C VAL A 298 8.70 -9.25 56.47
N VAL A 299 8.86 -9.60 55.19
CA VAL A 299 7.80 -9.60 54.16
C VAL A 299 7.47 -11.05 53.81
N ASN A 300 6.20 -11.44 53.88
CA ASN A 300 5.79 -12.78 53.43
C ASN A 300 5.68 -12.84 51.89
N ASP A 301 5.58 -14.05 51.32
CA ASP A 301 5.49 -14.25 49.85
C ASP A 301 4.32 -13.50 49.16
N ALA A 302 3.33 -13.08 49.95
CA ALA A 302 2.18 -12.30 49.54
C ALA A 302 2.40 -10.77 49.59
N GLY A 303 3.57 -10.28 50.05
CA GLY A 303 3.89 -8.86 50.14
C GLY A 303 3.34 -8.13 51.37
N LYS A 304 2.80 -8.85 52.38
CA LYS A 304 2.33 -8.24 53.62
C LYS A 304 3.48 -8.11 54.63
N VAL A 305 3.62 -6.92 55.20
CA VAL A 305 4.65 -6.59 56.19
C VAL A 305 4.25 -7.12 57.57
N VAL A 306 5.16 -7.84 58.22
CA VAL A 306 4.89 -8.49 59.52
C VAL A 306 5.40 -7.66 60.71
N LYS A 307 6.52 -6.92 60.61
CA LYS A 307 7.02 -5.95 61.61
C LYS A 307 7.99 -4.92 60.99
N GLY A 308 8.03 -3.70 61.55
CA GLY A 308 8.99 -2.62 61.24
C GLY A 308 8.91 -2.09 59.81
N VAL A 309 8.17 -1.00 59.57
CA VAL A 309 7.72 -0.69 58.20
C VAL A 309 8.44 0.51 57.61
N ASP A 310 9.39 0.25 56.72
CA ASP A 310 9.73 1.20 55.65
C ASP A 310 8.75 1.03 54.49
N LYS A 311 7.56 1.63 54.67
CA LYS A 311 6.44 1.62 53.71
C LYS A 311 6.88 1.95 52.27
N PRO A 312 7.81 2.90 52.03
CA PRO A 312 8.24 3.24 50.68
C PRO A 312 8.92 2.09 49.92
N LEU A 313 9.79 1.31 50.58
CA LEU A 313 10.49 0.17 49.95
C LEU A 313 9.55 -0.96 49.57
N VAL A 314 8.64 -1.32 50.48
CA VAL A 314 7.66 -2.40 50.26
C VAL A 314 6.67 -2.04 49.14
N THR A 315 6.28 -0.76 49.07
CA THR A 315 5.40 -0.25 48.01
C THR A 315 6.07 -0.40 46.64
N VAL A 316 7.32 0.06 46.52
CA VAL A 316 8.09 -0.04 45.27
C VAL A 316 8.31 -1.50 44.86
N LEU A 317 8.58 -2.39 45.80
CA LEU A 317 8.75 -3.82 45.52
C LEU A 317 7.46 -4.44 44.97
N THR A 318 6.31 -4.05 45.52
CA THR A 318 4.99 -4.48 45.06
C THR A 318 4.64 -3.91 43.67
N ASP A 319 4.92 -2.62 43.45
CA ASP A 319 4.72 -1.95 42.17
C ASP A 319 5.58 -2.59 41.07
N LEU A 320 6.83 -2.92 41.39
CA LEU A 320 7.75 -3.60 40.46
C LEU A 320 7.26 -5.02 40.13
N LYS A 321 6.85 -5.81 41.14
CA LYS A 321 6.28 -7.15 40.92
C LYS A 321 5.05 -7.09 40.02
N THR A 322 4.18 -6.10 40.23
CA THR A 322 2.99 -5.86 39.40
C THR A 322 3.37 -5.46 37.97
N THR A 323 4.36 -4.58 37.82
CA THR A 323 4.85 -4.13 36.51
C THR A 323 5.42 -5.31 35.71
N ILE A 324 6.24 -6.17 36.33
CA ILE A 324 6.80 -7.38 35.70
C ILE A 324 5.67 -8.34 35.27
N LYS A 325 4.66 -8.54 36.13
CA LYS A 325 3.49 -9.37 35.80
C LYS A 325 2.70 -8.83 34.60
N ASN A 326 2.47 -7.51 34.54
CA ASN A 326 1.79 -6.87 33.42
C ASN A 326 2.59 -6.98 32.13
N LEU A 327 3.92 -6.78 32.22
CA LEU A 327 4.86 -6.99 31.12
C LEU A 327 4.77 -8.41 30.56
N ASN A 328 4.92 -9.43 31.40
CA ASN A 328 4.83 -10.82 31.00
C ASN A 328 3.45 -11.18 30.42
N LYS A 329 2.36 -10.61 30.94
CA LYS A 329 1.03 -10.81 30.37
C LYS A 329 0.90 -10.21 28.98
N MET A 330 1.52 -9.07 28.73
CA MET A 330 1.49 -8.39 27.44
C MET A 330 2.35 -9.11 26.40
N THR A 331 3.59 -9.48 26.74
CA THR A 331 4.55 -10.10 25.81
C THR A 331 4.14 -11.50 25.38
N ASN A 332 3.26 -12.17 26.11
CA ASN A 332 2.72 -13.48 25.78
C ASN A 332 1.42 -13.46 24.94
N LYS A 333 0.85 -12.28 24.62
CA LYS A 333 -0.36 -12.20 23.77
C LYS A 333 0.00 -12.31 22.28
N LYS A 334 -0.67 -13.22 21.57
CA LYS A 334 -0.49 -13.43 20.11
C LYS A 334 -1.25 -12.44 19.19
N SER A 335 -2.11 -11.56 19.72
CA SER A 335 -2.98 -10.71 18.90
C SER A 335 -2.43 -9.29 18.72
N PHE A 336 -2.28 -8.87 17.46
CA PHE A 336 -1.55 -7.67 17.02
C PHE A 336 -2.41 -6.40 16.91
N VAL A 337 -3.74 -6.49 17.03
CA VAL A 337 -4.68 -5.39 16.68
C VAL A 337 -4.60 -4.17 17.61
N SER A 338 -4.02 -4.31 18.82
CA SER A 338 -3.93 -3.23 19.82
C SER A 338 -2.53 -3.06 20.44
N MET A 339 -1.49 -3.62 19.82
CA MET A 339 -0.15 -3.67 20.42
C MET A 339 0.51 -2.29 20.66
N PRO A 340 0.49 -1.31 19.73
CA PRO A 340 1.24 -0.07 19.93
C PRO A 340 0.82 0.71 21.19
N ASP A 341 -0.48 0.78 21.46
CA ASP A 341 -1.01 1.48 22.62
C ASP A 341 -0.80 0.70 23.93
N GLU A 342 -0.95 -0.62 23.90
CA GLU A 342 -0.72 -1.48 25.06
C GLU A 342 0.77 -1.50 25.47
N VAL A 343 1.68 -1.54 24.48
CA VAL A 343 3.14 -1.43 24.69
C VAL A 343 3.50 -0.04 25.22
N ASN A 344 2.95 1.03 24.64
CA ASN A 344 3.19 2.40 25.12
C ASN A 344 2.71 2.61 26.57
N LYS A 345 1.53 2.06 26.92
CA LYS A 345 0.99 2.09 28.28
C LYS A 345 1.92 1.36 29.25
N THR A 346 2.34 0.15 28.89
CA THR A 346 3.23 -0.68 29.73
C THR A 346 4.59 -0.04 29.94
N LEU A 347 5.19 0.57 28.91
CA LEU A 347 6.45 1.31 29.06
C LEU A 347 6.31 2.56 29.93
N LYS A 348 5.16 3.26 29.88
CA LYS A 348 4.86 4.40 30.77
C LYS A 348 4.75 3.94 32.22
N GLU A 349 4.04 2.85 32.49
CA GLU A 349 3.98 2.23 33.81
C GLU A 349 5.38 1.84 34.31
N LEU A 350 6.15 1.12 33.50
CA LEU A 350 7.53 0.74 33.81
C LEU A 350 8.40 1.96 34.18
N THR A 351 8.36 3.02 33.37
CA THR A 351 9.14 4.24 33.63
C THR A 351 8.74 4.91 34.94
N ARG A 352 7.44 4.94 35.27
CA ARG A 352 6.94 5.49 36.54
C ARG A 352 7.45 4.66 37.72
N THR A 353 7.34 3.33 37.63
CA THR A 353 7.82 2.41 38.66
C THR A 353 9.32 2.59 38.89
N LEU A 354 10.14 2.59 37.84
CA LEU A 354 11.60 2.80 37.94
C LEU A 354 11.96 4.16 38.55
N LYS A 355 11.19 5.21 38.26
CA LYS A 355 11.39 6.55 38.86
C LYS A 355 11.06 6.54 40.36
N ALA A 356 9.98 5.86 40.76
CA ALA A 356 9.62 5.66 42.15
C ALA A 356 10.71 4.85 42.87
N THR A 357 11.15 3.73 42.29
CA THR A 357 12.26 2.93 42.81
C THR A 357 13.52 3.75 43.00
N LYS A 358 13.91 4.53 42.00
CA LYS A 358 15.10 5.39 42.10
C LYS A 358 14.98 6.42 43.22
N LYS A 359 13.80 7.01 43.43
CA LYS A 359 13.57 7.99 44.49
C LYS A 359 13.68 7.35 45.87
N VAL A 360 13.10 6.16 46.04
CA VAL A 360 13.14 5.41 47.30
C VAL A 360 14.56 4.95 47.60
N VAL A 361 15.24 4.29 46.66
CA VAL A 361 16.59 3.75 46.84
C VAL A 361 17.62 4.84 47.18
N LYS A 362 17.47 6.06 46.65
CA LYS A 362 18.32 7.21 47.01
C LYS A 362 18.22 7.62 48.48
N GLY A 363 17.14 7.27 49.16
CA GLY A 363 16.94 7.53 50.59
C GLY A 363 17.62 6.50 51.50
N TYR A 364 18.23 5.45 50.94
CA TYR A 364 18.91 4.38 51.67
C TYR A 364 20.43 4.49 51.51
N ASP A 365 21.17 3.87 52.44
CA ASP A 365 22.62 3.98 52.56
C ASP A 365 23.35 3.81 51.20
N ASN A 366 24.04 4.89 50.81
CA ASN A 366 24.72 5.00 49.52
C ASN A 366 26.05 4.23 49.45
N ASN A 367 26.53 3.66 50.56
CA ASN A 367 27.80 2.93 50.62
C ASN A 367 27.67 1.40 50.53
N SER A 368 26.45 0.86 50.38
CA SER A 368 26.27 -0.58 50.19
C SER A 368 26.54 -1.01 48.73
N LEU A 369 27.24 -2.13 48.55
CA LEU A 369 27.43 -2.75 47.24
C LEU A 369 26.09 -3.03 46.54
N ILE A 370 25.03 -3.32 47.31
CA ILE A 370 23.69 -3.62 46.78
C ILE A 370 23.01 -2.36 46.25
N THR A 371 23.14 -1.22 46.93
CA THR A 371 22.56 0.06 46.45
C THR A 371 23.25 0.54 45.17
N HIS A 372 24.55 0.29 45.01
CA HIS A 372 25.26 0.50 43.74
C HIS A 372 24.73 -0.38 42.60
N GLN A 373 24.53 -1.68 42.83
CA GLN A 373 23.98 -2.60 41.83
C GLN A 373 22.56 -2.20 41.38
N ILE A 374 21.72 -1.79 42.33
CA ILE A 374 20.36 -1.30 42.05
C ILE A 374 20.43 -0.02 41.22
N ALA A 375 21.30 0.93 41.57
CA ALA A 375 21.46 2.19 40.84
C ALA A 375 21.92 1.96 39.38
N GLN A 376 22.86 1.04 39.17
CA GLN A 376 23.34 0.66 37.82
C GLN A 376 22.22 0.01 37.00
N THR A 377 21.52 -0.97 37.58
CA THR A 377 20.43 -1.67 36.90
C THR A 377 19.29 -0.70 36.56
N LEU A 378 18.90 0.16 37.50
CA LEU A 378 17.92 1.22 37.27
C LEU A 378 18.34 2.17 36.14
N LYS A 379 19.62 2.53 36.05
CA LYS A 379 20.13 3.39 34.97
C LYS A 379 19.96 2.73 33.60
N ILE A 380 20.34 1.46 33.47
CA ILE A 380 20.23 0.68 32.23
C ILE A 380 18.76 0.58 31.83
N VAL A 381 17.91 0.04 32.71
CA VAL A 381 16.48 -0.18 32.41
C VAL A 381 15.76 1.13 32.11
N THR A 382 16.04 2.21 32.85
CA THR A 382 15.42 3.53 32.59
C THR A 382 15.83 4.10 31.24
N LYS A 383 17.12 3.96 30.86
CA LYS A 383 17.61 4.43 29.57
C LYS A 383 16.92 3.68 28.43
N THR A 384 16.92 2.35 28.49
CA THR A 384 16.29 1.50 27.48
C THR A 384 14.79 1.75 27.36
N SER A 385 14.07 1.88 28.48
CA SER A 385 12.63 2.20 28.47
C SER A 385 12.33 3.55 27.81
N LYS A 386 13.18 4.57 28.01
CA LYS A 386 13.02 5.87 27.36
C LYS A 386 13.27 5.82 25.86
N GLU A 387 14.30 5.11 25.43
CA GLU A 387 14.62 4.90 24.01
C GLU A 387 13.45 4.19 23.29
N MET A 388 12.89 3.14 23.89
CA MET A 388 11.70 2.45 23.37
C MET A 388 10.48 3.39 23.28
N GLN A 389 10.24 4.23 24.28
CA GLN A 389 9.15 5.21 24.25
C GLN A 389 9.33 6.26 23.16
N GLN A 390 10.56 6.74 22.95
CA GLN A 390 10.86 7.69 21.89
C GLN A 390 10.59 7.08 20.52
N PHE A 391 11.03 5.83 20.30
CA PHE A 391 10.75 5.09 19.09
C PHE A 391 9.24 4.93 18.84
N LEU A 392 8.45 4.50 19.83
CA LEU A 392 6.99 4.37 19.68
C LEU A 392 6.29 5.69 19.41
N ARG A 393 6.81 6.80 19.94
CA ARG A 393 6.27 8.13 19.62
C ARG A 393 6.58 8.53 18.18
N MET A 394 7.75 8.19 17.66
CA MET A 394 8.07 8.38 16.24
C MET A 394 7.11 7.54 15.38
N LEU A 395 6.93 6.26 15.75
CA LEU A 395 6.00 5.33 15.12
C LEU A 395 4.57 5.87 15.03
N ASN A 396 4.02 6.36 16.15
CA ASN A 396 2.65 6.88 16.20
C ASN A 396 2.50 8.27 15.54
N ARG A 397 3.56 9.08 15.46
CA ARG A 397 3.48 10.46 14.96
C ARG A 397 3.74 10.58 13.46
N LYS A 398 4.67 9.78 12.93
CA LYS A 398 5.06 9.75 11.51
C LYS A 398 5.40 8.32 11.12
N PRO A 399 4.40 7.43 10.94
CA PRO A 399 4.66 6.05 10.50
C PRO A 399 5.47 6.00 9.19
N ASN A 400 5.31 7.01 8.33
CA ASN A 400 6.01 7.13 7.06
C ASN A 400 7.54 7.39 7.22
N SER A 401 8.02 8.07 8.26
CA SER A 401 9.46 8.38 8.35
C SER A 401 10.35 7.17 8.66
N LEU A 402 9.76 6.09 9.17
CA LEU A 402 10.45 4.81 9.38
C LEU A 402 10.58 3.99 8.10
N ILE A 403 9.70 4.23 7.12
CA ILE A 403 9.68 3.54 5.83
C ILE A 403 10.49 4.32 4.78
N PHE A 404 10.54 5.65 4.89
CA PHE A 404 11.13 6.54 3.89
C PHE A 404 12.38 7.31 4.39
N GLY A 405 12.77 7.15 5.65
CA GLY A 405 13.82 7.96 6.29
C GLY A 405 13.34 9.40 6.57
N ASP A 406 13.91 10.04 7.59
CA ASP A 406 13.77 11.49 7.77
C ASP A 406 14.85 12.17 6.91
N LYS A 407 14.46 13.05 5.98
CA LYS A 407 15.38 14.01 5.34
C LYS A 407 15.76 15.12 6.31
#